data_AF-A0A177MK93-F1
#
_entry.id   AF-A0A177MK93-F1
#
_cell.length_a   1.000
_cell.length_b   1.000
_cell.length_c   1.000
_cell.angle_alpha   90.00
_cell.angle_beta   90.00
_cell.angle_gamma   90.00
#
_symmetry.space_group_name_H-M   'P 1'
#
loop_
_entity.id
_entity.type
_entity.pdbx_description
1 polymer ?
#
loop_
_entity_poly.entity_id
_entity_poly.type
_entity_poly.pdbx_seq_one_letter_code
_entity_poly.pdbx_strand_id
1 'polypeptide(L)'
;MANILPQTSQMNRGAWLLTEEIIECYRDIDDLLVLGGIIWGQDTSNDIFASSHGVRTPDYFYKVIVRGTGADERAIAWVVPNSTEATKRNLDHFLVSIDELEKLTGDQFPVADYAKHDKPATSWLIPYGCNKS
;
A
#
# COMPACT_ATOMS: atom_id res chain seq x y z
N MET A 1 20.99 0.45 0.90
CA MET A 1 19.80 -0.29 1.40
C MET A 1 18.88 -0.51 0.22
N ALA A 2 18.35 -1.72 0.03
CA ALA A 2 17.53 -2.04 -1.15
C ALA A 2 16.02 -1.91 -0.92
N ASN A 3 15.55 -2.01 0.35
CA ASN A 3 14.14 -2.03 0.72
C ASN A 3 13.74 -0.89 1.67
N ILE A 4 14.44 0.25 1.59
CA ILE A 4 14.17 1.43 2.42
C ILE A 4 14.26 2.66 1.53
N LEU A 5 13.22 3.49 1.60
CA LEU A 5 13.14 4.77 0.90
C LEU A 5 12.71 5.88 1.87
N PRO A 6 12.98 7.16 1.56
CA PRO A 6 12.51 8.28 2.37
C PRO A 6 10.98 8.28 2.51
N GLN A 7 10.51 8.26 3.74
CA GLN A 7 9.08 8.27 4.07
C GLN A 7 8.75 9.43 4.99
N THR A 8 7.70 10.17 4.65
CA THR A 8 7.11 11.18 5.53
C THR A 8 6.64 10.51 6.81
N SER A 9 7.07 11.08 7.94
CA SER A 9 6.94 10.46 9.25
C SER A 9 5.48 10.19 9.65
N GLN A 10 4.57 11.08 9.26
CA GLN A 10 3.14 10.95 9.46
C GLN A 10 2.51 9.86 8.59
N MET A 11 2.97 9.72 7.34
CA MET A 11 2.54 8.64 6.44
C MET A 11 2.95 7.28 7.01
N ASN A 12 4.23 7.13 7.35
CA ASN A 12 4.81 5.89 7.87
C ASN A 12 4.09 5.42 9.14
N ARG A 13 3.93 6.30 10.14
CA ARG A 13 3.21 5.99 11.39
C ARG A 13 1.67 6.07 11.28
N GLY A 14 1.17 6.44 10.11
CA GLY A 14 -0.23 6.74 9.86
C GLY A 14 -0.86 5.69 8.96
N ALA A 15 -1.23 6.10 7.75
CA ALA A 15 -1.89 5.24 6.77
C ALA A 15 -1.05 3.97 6.48
N TRP A 16 0.26 4.10 6.32
CA TRP A 16 1.13 2.96 6.02
C TRP A 16 1.13 1.93 7.16
N LEU A 17 1.36 2.36 8.40
CA LEU A 17 1.25 1.50 9.56
C LEU A 17 -0.11 0.79 9.66
N LEU A 18 -1.22 1.46 9.33
CA LEU A 18 -2.52 0.81 9.37
C LEU A 18 -2.64 -0.32 8.33
N THR A 19 -2.04 -0.18 7.14
CA THR A 19 -1.99 -1.30 6.18
C THR A 19 -1.16 -2.47 6.72
N GLU A 20 -0.08 -2.19 7.46
CA GLU A 20 0.75 -3.22 8.10
C GLU A 20 -0.01 -3.91 9.23
N GLU A 21 -0.71 -3.16 10.08
CA GLU A 21 -1.58 -3.73 11.12
C GLU A 21 -2.69 -4.62 10.55
N ILE A 22 -3.24 -4.28 9.37
CA ILE A 22 -4.19 -5.14 8.66
C ILE A 22 -3.50 -6.45 8.26
N ILE A 23 -2.32 -6.38 7.62
CA ILE A 23 -1.55 -7.58 7.23
C ILE A 23 -1.29 -8.47 8.43
N GLU A 24 -0.78 -7.90 9.54
CA GLU A 24 -0.46 -8.66 10.75
C GLU A 24 -1.66 -9.42 11.30
N CYS A 25 -2.86 -8.84 11.20
CA CYS A 25 -4.06 -9.51 11.67
C CYS A 25 -4.60 -10.57 10.72
N TYR A 26 -4.37 -10.41 9.42
CA TYR A 26 -4.85 -11.36 8.42
C TYR A 26 -3.88 -12.52 8.19
N ARG A 27 -2.59 -12.39 8.58
CA ARG A 27 -1.60 -13.49 8.49
C ARG A 27 -1.99 -14.73 9.30
N ASP A 28 -2.77 -14.54 10.38
CA ASP A 28 -3.24 -15.63 11.23
C ASP A 28 -4.54 -16.28 10.69
N ILE A 29 -5.09 -15.76 9.58
CA ILE A 29 -6.37 -16.18 9.00
C ILE A 29 -6.19 -16.82 7.63
N ASP A 30 -5.36 -16.20 6.77
CA ASP A 30 -5.12 -16.63 5.40
C ASP A 30 -3.63 -16.50 5.06
N ASP A 31 -3.16 -17.29 4.11
CA ASP A 31 -1.89 -17.02 3.43
C ASP A 31 -2.03 -15.72 2.62
N LEU A 32 -1.10 -14.79 2.82
CA LEU A 32 -1.11 -13.47 2.18
C LEU A 32 0.02 -13.33 1.18
N LEU A 33 -0.30 -12.88 -0.03
CA LEU A 33 0.66 -12.27 -0.93
C LEU A 33 0.62 -10.75 -0.73
N VAL A 34 1.72 -10.19 -0.22
CA VAL A 34 1.87 -8.75 -0.02
C VAL A 34 2.88 -8.21 -1.01
N LEU A 35 2.44 -7.26 -1.84
CA LEU A 35 3.28 -6.57 -2.80
C LEU A 35 3.30 -5.09 -2.45
N GLY A 36 4.45 -4.45 -2.55
CA GLY A 36 4.60 -3.04 -2.26
C GLY A 36 5.68 -2.42 -3.12
N GLY A 37 5.54 -1.13 -3.37
CA GLY A 37 6.48 -0.37 -4.16
C GLY A 37 6.18 1.11 -4.10
N ILE A 38 6.72 1.84 -5.06
CA ILE A 38 6.64 3.30 -5.12
C ILE A 38 6.20 3.77 -6.49
N ILE A 39 5.65 4.98 -6.53
CA ILE A 39 5.39 5.72 -7.76
C ILE A 39 6.19 7.01 -7.67
N TRP A 40 7.11 7.19 -8.61
CA TRP A 40 7.83 8.44 -8.76
C TRP A 40 6.87 9.50 -9.30
N GLY A 41 6.76 10.62 -8.61
CA GLY A 41 6.06 11.77 -9.14
C GLY A 41 7.04 12.85 -9.59
N GLN A 42 6.56 14.08 -9.57
CA GLN A 42 7.28 15.25 -10.11
C GLN A 42 7.65 16.25 -9.01
N ASP A 43 7.25 16.02 -7.76
CA ASP A 43 7.67 16.88 -6.66
C ASP A 43 9.15 16.62 -6.35
N THR A 44 10.00 17.60 -6.65
CA THR A 44 11.42 17.58 -6.29
C THR A 44 11.72 18.43 -5.06
N SER A 45 10.72 19.10 -4.47
CA SER A 45 10.92 20.02 -3.34
C SER A 45 11.33 19.30 -2.06
N ASN A 46 11.03 18.00 -1.96
CA ASN A 46 11.31 17.12 -0.83
C ASN A 46 12.46 16.12 -1.09
N ASP A 47 13.20 16.26 -2.19
CA ASP A 47 14.35 15.42 -2.59
C ASP A 47 15.63 15.74 -1.75
N ILE A 48 15.48 15.96 -0.44
CA ILE A 48 16.58 16.42 0.45
C ILE A 48 17.72 15.40 0.60
N PHE A 49 17.47 14.13 0.26
CA PHE A 49 18.46 13.04 0.33
C PHE A 49 19.20 12.81 -1.00
N ALA A 50 18.80 13.48 -2.08
CA ALA A 50 19.37 13.25 -3.41
C ALA A 50 20.87 13.63 -3.45
N SER A 51 21.25 14.77 -2.86
CA SER A 51 22.64 15.23 -2.84
C SER A 51 23.54 14.39 -1.93
N SER A 52 23.05 14.00 -0.76
CA SER A 52 23.85 13.31 0.26
C SER A 52 23.93 11.80 0.06
N HIS A 53 22.88 11.17 -0.45
CA HIS A 53 22.76 9.71 -0.55
C HIS A 53 22.41 9.22 -1.96
N GLY A 54 22.16 10.11 -2.92
CA GLY A 54 21.74 9.73 -4.28
C GLY A 54 20.33 9.17 -4.36
N VAL A 55 19.50 9.38 -3.33
CA VAL A 55 18.15 8.79 -3.23
C VAL A 55 17.11 9.90 -3.35
N ARG A 56 16.24 9.79 -4.35
CA ARG A 56 15.06 10.65 -4.50
C ARG A 56 13.94 10.18 -3.56
N THR A 57 13.11 11.12 -3.15
CA THR A 57 11.91 10.88 -2.36
C THR A 57 10.77 10.51 -3.31
N PRO A 58 10.14 9.33 -3.15
CA PRO A 58 8.98 8.98 -3.95
C PRO A 58 7.75 9.80 -3.52
N ASP A 59 6.87 10.14 -4.47
CA ASP A 59 5.66 10.92 -4.16
C ASP A 59 4.55 10.03 -3.61
N TYR A 60 4.55 8.75 -3.96
CA TYR A 60 3.58 7.77 -3.48
C TYR A 60 4.22 6.43 -3.20
N PHE A 61 3.62 5.71 -2.26
CA PHE A 61 3.84 4.28 -2.05
C PHE A 61 2.57 3.54 -2.43
N TYR A 62 2.70 2.37 -3.04
CA TYR A 62 1.57 1.48 -3.23
C TYR A 62 1.74 0.20 -2.41
N LYS A 63 0.61 -0.41 -2.07
CA LYS A 63 0.56 -1.72 -1.44
C LYS A 63 -0.63 -2.49 -2.00
N VAL A 64 -0.41 -3.77 -2.30
CA VAL A 64 -1.42 -4.74 -2.70
C VAL A 64 -1.37 -5.90 -1.72
N ILE A 65 -2.54 -6.35 -1.27
CA ILE A 65 -2.67 -7.58 -0.49
C ILE A 65 -3.63 -8.49 -1.24
N VAL A 66 -3.21 -9.72 -1.47
CA VAL A 66 -4.02 -10.80 -2.04
C VAL A 66 -4.16 -11.91 -1.01
N ARG A 67 -5.37 -12.44 -0.88
CA ARG A 67 -5.72 -13.56 0.00
C ARG A 67 -6.70 -14.51 -0.66
N GLY A 68 -6.78 -15.74 -0.18
CA GLY A 68 -7.64 -16.78 -0.75
C GLY A 68 -7.06 -17.37 -2.04
N THR A 69 -7.72 -18.39 -2.58
CA THR A 69 -7.30 -19.07 -3.81
C THR A 69 -8.51 -19.39 -4.69
N GLY A 70 -8.28 -19.54 -6.00
CA GLY A 70 -9.31 -19.97 -6.94
C GLY A 70 -10.43 -18.94 -7.04
N ALA A 71 -11.67 -19.36 -6.73
CA ALA A 71 -12.86 -18.51 -6.81
C ALA A 71 -13.04 -17.59 -5.58
N ASP A 72 -12.29 -17.83 -4.50
CA ASP A 72 -12.37 -17.06 -3.25
C ASP A 72 -11.26 -15.99 -3.15
N GLU A 73 -10.45 -15.82 -4.20
CA GLU A 73 -9.38 -14.82 -4.21
C GLU A 73 -9.95 -13.42 -4.06
N ARG A 74 -9.33 -12.63 -3.17
CA ARG A 74 -9.66 -11.22 -2.92
C ARG A 74 -8.38 -10.41 -2.92
N ALA A 75 -8.45 -9.24 -3.53
CA ALA A 75 -7.38 -8.27 -3.52
C ALA A 75 -7.84 -6.93 -2.93
N ILE A 76 -6.90 -6.19 -2.36
CA ILE A 76 -7.09 -4.80 -1.96
C ILE A 76 -5.80 -4.03 -2.23
N ALA A 77 -5.92 -2.79 -2.68
CA ALA A 77 -4.78 -1.96 -3.01
C ALA A 77 -4.95 -0.50 -2.56
N TRP A 78 -3.83 0.12 -2.21
CA TRP A 78 -3.74 1.53 -1.87
C TRP A 78 -2.63 2.21 -2.67
N VAL A 79 -2.84 3.48 -3.02
CA VAL A 79 -1.80 4.42 -3.46
C VAL A 79 -1.72 5.56 -2.44
N VAL A 80 -0.82 5.42 -1.49
CA VAL A 80 -0.66 6.31 -0.33
C VAL A 80 0.30 7.44 -0.68
N PRO A 81 -0.10 8.72 -0.59
CA PRO A 81 0.80 9.83 -0.82
C PRO A 81 1.87 9.88 0.27
N ASN A 82 3.12 10.14 -0.11
CA ASN A 82 4.24 10.30 0.80
C ASN A 82 4.21 11.68 1.50
N SER A 83 3.09 12.01 2.13
CA SER A 83 2.78 13.34 2.66
C SER A 83 2.26 13.29 4.10
N THR A 84 2.11 14.46 4.71
CA THR A 84 1.57 14.57 6.08
C THR A 84 0.08 14.27 6.17
N GLU A 85 -0.62 14.27 5.03
CA GLU A 85 -2.06 14.01 4.95
C GLU A 85 -2.40 12.52 5.05
N ALA A 86 -1.42 11.64 4.85
CA ALA A 86 -1.56 10.18 4.91
C ALA A 86 -1.66 9.64 6.35
N THR A 87 -2.69 10.08 7.06
CA THR A 87 -3.01 9.62 8.43
C THR A 87 -3.84 8.33 8.40
N LYS A 88 -3.91 7.61 9.53
CA LYS A 88 -4.77 6.41 9.68
C LYS A 88 -6.22 6.66 9.26
N ARG A 89 -6.77 7.83 9.61
CA ARG A 89 -8.15 8.22 9.30
C ARG A 89 -8.40 8.35 7.79
N ASN A 90 -7.37 8.68 7.03
CA ASN A 90 -7.49 8.94 5.59
C ASN A 90 -7.16 7.72 4.73
N LEU A 91 -6.82 6.56 5.32
CA LEU A 91 -6.37 5.38 4.56
C LEU A 91 -7.34 4.99 3.43
N ASP A 92 -8.64 4.99 3.73
CA ASP A 92 -9.66 4.58 2.76
C ASP A 92 -9.79 5.54 1.56
N HIS A 93 -9.34 6.79 1.70
CA HIS A 93 -9.30 7.73 0.56
C HIS A 93 -8.24 7.36 -0.47
N PHE A 94 -7.28 6.50 -0.10
CA PHE A 94 -6.18 6.08 -0.95
C PHE A 94 -6.43 4.72 -1.62
N LEU A 95 -7.62 4.14 -1.45
CA LEU A 95 -8.01 2.89 -2.10
C LEU A 95 -8.07 3.07 -3.62
N VAL A 96 -7.55 2.07 -4.33
CA VAL A 96 -7.62 1.96 -5.79
C VAL A 96 -8.00 0.53 -6.16
N SER A 97 -8.57 0.34 -7.35
CA SER A 97 -8.63 -1.00 -7.93
C SER A 97 -7.25 -1.45 -8.42
N ILE A 98 -7.08 -2.76 -8.66
CA ILE A 98 -5.83 -3.26 -9.24
C ILE A 98 -5.64 -2.71 -10.66
N ASP A 99 -6.70 -2.61 -11.45
CA ASP A 99 -6.64 -1.99 -12.79
C ASP A 99 -6.15 -0.53 -12.76
N GLU A 100 -6.62 0.25 -11.77
CA GLU A 100 -6.15 1.63 -11.59
C GLU A 100 -4.66 1.63 -11.25
N LEU A 101 -4.21 0.73 -10.37
CA LEU A 101 -2.81 0.61 -9.98
C LEU A 101 -1.92 0.19 -11.17
N GLU A 102 -2.31 -0.83 -11.93
CA GLU A 102 -1.57 -1.30 -13.12
C GLU A 102 -1.41 -0.18 -14.16
N LYS A 103 -2.43 0.67 -14.34
CA LYS A 103 -2.34 1.85 -15.23
C LYS A 103 -1.38 2.91 -14.69
N LEU A 104 -1.30 3.07 -13.36
CA LEU A 104 -0.43 4.05 -12.72
C LEU A 104 1.04 3.61 -12.71
N THR A 105 1.30 2.33 -12.48
CA THR A 105 2.67 1.79 -12.38
C THR A 105 3.22 1.29 -13.71
N GLY A 106 2.35 0.85 -14.62
CA GLY A 106 2.74 0.10 -15.82
C GLY A 106 3.09 -1.36 -15.55
N ASP A 107 2.95 -1.82 -14.31
CA ASP A 107 3.22 -3.19 -13.90
C ASP A 107 1.96 -4.06 -14.03
N GLN A 108 2.15 -5.38 -13.94
CA GLN A 108 1.07 -6.36 -13.84
C GLN A 108 1.14 -7.06 -12.49
N PHE A 109 0.01 -7.14 -11.79
CA PHE A 109 -0.07 -7.83 -10.50
C PHE A 109 -0.71 -9.22 -10.67
N PRO A 110 -0.21 -10.24 -9.96
CA PRO A 110 -0.74 -11.61 -10.01
C PRO A 110 -2.05 -11.71 -9.22
N VAL A 111 -3.10 -11.08 -9.73
CA VAL A 111 -4.46 -11.09 -9.20
C VAL A 111 -5.40 -11.62 -10.27
N ALA A 112 -6.35 -12.45 -9.89
CA ALA A 112 -7.39 -12.99 -10.76
C ALA A 112 -8.19 -11.85 -11.41
N ASP A 113 -8.44 -11.96 -12.73
CA ASP A 113 -9.04 -10.88 -13.52
C ASP A 113 -10.35 -10.35 -12.93
N TYR A 114 -11.21 -11.24 -12.39
CA TYR A 114 -12.47 -10.83 -11.79
C TYR A 114 -12.29 -9.95 -10.54
N ALA A 115 -11.19 -10.12 -9.79
CA ALA A 115 -10.90 -9.35 -8.58
C ALA A 115 -10.18 -8.03 -8.89
N LYS A 116 -9.65 -7.85 -10.11
CA LYS A 116 -8.90 -6.63 -10.47
C LYS A 116 -9.77 -5.38 -10.56
N HIS A 117 -11.04 -5.54 -10.91
CA HIS A 117 -11.99 -4.46 -11.10
C HIS A 117 -12.57 -3.94 -9.77
N ASP A 118 -12.47 -4.73 -8.70
CA ASP A 118 -13.08 -4.39 -7.42
C ASP A 118 -12.31 -3.27 -6.72
N LYS A 119 -13.04 -2.22 -6.33
CA LYS A 119 -12.57 -1.13 -5.49
C LYS A 119 -13.46 -1.04 -4.25
N PRO A 120 -13.04 -1.59 -3.10
CA PRO A 120 -13.84 -1.52 -1.90
C PRO A 120 -13.96 -0.07 -1.41
N ALA A 121 -15.06 0.25 -0.73
CA ALA A 121 -15.26 1.57 -0.12
C ALA A 121 -14.46 1.78 1.18
N THR A 122 -14.04 0.68 1.81
CA THR A 122 -13.32 0.66 3.08
C THR A 122 -12.24 -0.40 3.07
N SER A 123 -11.15 -0.16 3.79
CA SER A 123 -10.12 -1.14 4.05
C SER A 123 -10.68 -2.35 4.80
N TRP A 124 -9.99 -3.49 4.73
CA TRP A 124 -10.36 -4.66 5.50
C TRP A 124 -10.34 -4.37 7.00
N LEU A 125 -11.40 -4.82 7.69
CA LEU A 125 -11.55 -4.61 9.12
C LEU A 125 -10.54 -5.44 9.88
N ILE A 126 -9.97 -4.88 10.95
CA ILE A 126 -9.11 -5.63 11.86
C ILE A 126 -9.99 -6.61 12.67
N PRO A 127 -9.75 -7.93 12.57
CA PRO A 127 -10.45 -8.95 13.35
C PRO A 127 -10.38 -8.68 14.86
N TYR A 128 -11.49 -8.96 15.55
CA TYR A 128 -11.53 -8.85 17.01
C TYR A 128 -10.54 -9.83 17.66
N GLY A 129 -9.75 -9.33 18.61
CA GLY A 129 -8.74 -10.15 19.31
C GLY A 129 -7.44 -10.37 18.54
N CYS A 130 -7.25 -9.72 17.38
CA CYS A 130 -5.98 -9.77 16.66
C CYS A 130 -4.80 -9.33 17.53
N ASN A 131 -3.72 -10.12 17.49
CA ASN A 131 -2.42 -9.74 18.01
C ASN A 131 -1.57 -9.10 16.91
N LYS A 132 -1.22 -7.83 17.10
CA LYS A 132 -0.38 -7.04 16.17
C LYS A 132 1.12 -7.10 16.49
N SER A 133 1.52 -8.01 17.38
CA SER A 133 2.91 -8.15 17.87
C SER A 133 3.69 -9.21 17.11
#